data_AF-A0A3N5JIH2-F1
#
_entry.id   AF-A0A3N5JIH2-F1
#
_cell.length_a   1.000
_cell.length_b   1.000
_cell.length_c   1.000
_cell.angle_alpha   90.00
_cell.angle_beta   90.00
_cell.angle_gamma   90.00
#
_symmetry.space_group_name_H-M   'P 1'
#
loop_
_entity.id
_entity.type
_entity.pdbx_description
1 polymer ?
#
loop_
_entity_poly.entity_id
_entity_poly.type
_entity_poly.pdbx_seq_one_letter_code
_entity_poly.pdbx_strand_id
1 'polypeptide(L)'
;MVQKRKPTHPGEVLREDVIKPLNLTVTEVAARLGITRKTLSALLNCRAGMSPEMAIRVARATGTTPESWLFMQAKLDLWNAENAEISVKPLQFEMV
;
A
#
# COMPACT_ATOMS: atom_id res chain seq x y z
N MET A 1 -16.64 0.03 11.08
CA MET A 1 -16.79 -1.44 11.15
C MET A 1 -15.40 -2.03 11.16
N VAL A 2 -14.95 -2.64 12.27
CA VAL A 2 -13.61 -3.24 12.36
C VAL A 2 -13.51 -4.37 11.34
N GLN A 3 -12.55 -4.27 10.43
CA GLN A 3 -12.34 -5.28 9.40
C GLN A 3 -11.73 -6.53 10.07
N LYS A 4 -12.53 -7.59 10.29
CA LYS A 4 -12.10 -8.80 11.03
C LYS A 4 -10.94 -9.55 10.37
N ARG A 5 -10.72 -9.35 9.06
CA ARG A 5 -9.63 -9.95 8.27
C ARG A 5 -8.60 -8.87 7.92
N LYS A 6 -7.32 -9.20 8.10
CA LYS A 6 -6.19 -8.36 7.67
C LYS A 6 -6.29 -8.00 6.19
N PRO A 7 -6.30 -6.70 5.82
CA PRO A 7 -6.26 -6.25 4.43
C PRO A 7 -4.98 -6.72 3.71
N THR A 8 -5.08 -6.98 2.41
CA THR A 8 -3.93 -7.37 1.59
C THR A 8 -3.00 -6.19 1.36
N HIS A 9 -1.69 -6.42 1.43
CA HIS A 9 -0.69 -5.39 1.20
C HIS A 9 -0.69 -4.96 -0.29
N PRO A 10 -0.63 -3.66 -0.62
CA PRO A 10 -0.63 -3.19 -2.01
C PRO A 10 0.48 -3.79 -2.87
N GLY A 11 1.67 -4.01 -2.28
CA GLY A 11 2.79 -4.66 -2.96
C GLY A 11 2.54 -6.13 -3.32
N GLU A 12 1.70 -6.84 -2.55
CA GLU A 12 1.31 -8.22 -2.88
C GLU A 12 0.38 -8.22 -4.10
N VAL A 13 -0.62 -7.34 -4.12
CA VAL A 13 -1.51 -7.15 -5.28
C VAL A 13 -0.73 -6.74 -6.52
N LEU A 14 0.21 -5.80 -6.39
CA LEU A 14 1.07 -5.41 -7.52
C LEU A 14 1.86 -6.62 -8.05
N ARG A 15 2.37 -7.49 -7.17
CA ARG A 15 3.11 -8.69 -7.57
C ARG A 15 2.22 -9.72 -8.27
N GLU A 16 1.10 -10.07 -7.65
CA GLU A 16 0.25 -11.18 -8.06
C GLU A 16 -0.67 -10.83 -9.23
N ASP A 17 -1.22 -9.61 -9.25
CA ASP A 17 -2.29 -9.24 -10.18
C ASP A 17 -1.79 -8.39 -11.37
N VAL A 18 -0.58 -7.86 -11.28
CA VAL A 18 0.02 -7.01 -12.34
C VAL A 18 1.29 -7.62 -12.89
N ILE A 19 2.31 -7.86 -12.06
CA ILE A 19 3.64 -8.24 -12.54
C ILE A 19 3.65 -9.68 -13.07
N LYS A 20 3.11 -10.64 -12.31
CA LYS A 20 3.06 -12.06 -12.72
C LYS A 20 2.24 -12.28 -13.99
N PRO A 21 1.01 -11.74 -14.15
CA PRO A 21 0.21 -11.98 -15.35
C PRO A 21 0.80 -11.37 -16.61
N LEU A 22 1.56 -10.27 -16.47
CA LEU A 22 2.29 -9.63 -17.57
C LEU A 22 3.64 -10.30 -17.87
N ASN A 23 4.03 -11.34 -17.11
CA ASN A 23 5.33 -12.01 -17.19
C ASN A 23 6.53 -11.04 -17.15
N LEU A 24 6.41 -9.97 -16.36
CA LEU A 24 7.46 -8.96 -16.23
C LEU A 24 8.40 -9.31 -15.09
N THR A 25 9.69 -9.05 -15.28
CA THR A 25 10.68 -9.17 -14.21
C THR A 25 10.63 -7.94 -13.29
N VAL A 26 11.03 -8.12 -12.04
CA VAL A 26 11.16 -7.00 -11.07
C VAL A 26 12.11 -5.91 -11.60
N THR A 27 13.13 -6.29 -12.37
CA THR A 27 14.09 -5.33 -12.96
C THR A 27 13.43 -4.46 -14.02
N GLU A 28 12.65 -5.05 -14.94
CA GLU A 28 11.93 -4.31 -15.97
C GLU A 28 10.90 -3.37 -15.38
N VAL A 29 10.14 -3.84 -14.39
CA VAL A 29 9.11 -3.01 -13.72
C VAL A 29 9.77 -1.86 -12.97
N ALA A 30 10.87 -2.09 -12.25
CA ALA A 30 11.58 -1.02 -11.55
C ALA A 30 12.09 0.05 -12.53
N ALA A 31 12.64 -0.37 -13.67
CA ALA A 31 13.06 0.56 -14.73
C ALA A 31 11.88 1.37 -15.29
N ARG A 32 10.75 0.73 -15.61
CA ARG A 32 9.52 1.41 -16.10
C ARG A 32 8.95 2.39 -15.07
N LEU A 33 9.01 2.05 -13.79
CA LEU A 33 8.57 2.92 -12.69
C LEU A 33 9.58 4.02 -12.36
N GLY A 34 10.80 3.99 -12.93
CA GLY A 34 11.86 4.96 -12.66
C GLY A 34 12.38 4.90 -11.22
N ILE A 35 12.52 3.70 -10.66
CA ILE A 35 12.98 3.45 -9.29
C ILE A 35 14.04 2.34 -9.25
N THR A 36 14.72 2.18 -8.13
CA THR A 36 15.66 1.07 -7.97
C THR A 36 14.93 -0.27 -7.83
N ARG A 37 15.55 -1.35 -8.32
CA ARG A 37 15.07 -2.73 -8.10
C ARG A 37 14.90 -3.06 -6.62
N LYS A 38 15.77 -2.52 -5.75
CA LYS A 38 15.71 -2.69 -4.29
C LYS A 38 14.43 -2.08 -3.71
N THR A 39 14.09 -0.86 -4.14
CA THR A 39 12.87 -0.16 -3.72
C THR A 39 11.63 -0.96 -4.11
N LEU A 40 11.54 -1.39 -5.37
CA LEU A 40 10.41 -2.20 -5.82
C LEU A 40 10.35 -3.54 -5.07
N SER A 41 11.48 -4.23 -4.91
CA SER A 41 11.53 -5.51 -4.19
C SER A 41 11.06 -5.38 -2.73
N ALA A 42 11.41 -4.29 -2.04
CA ALA A 42 10.93 -4.04 -0.68
C ALA A 42 9.40 -3.91 -0.62
N LEU A 43 8.80 -3.19 -1.57
CA LEU A 43 7.34 -3.07 -1.69
C LEU A 43 6.69 -4.42 -1.99
N LEU A 44 7.16 -5.14 -3.01
CA LEU A 44 6.58 -6.42 -3.47
C LEU A 44 6.64 -7.53 -2.40
N ASN A 45 7.63 -7.45 -1.51
CA ASN A 45 7.81 -8.39 -0.39
C ASN A 45 7.22 -7.88 0.93
N CYS A 46 6.37 -6.85 0.89
CA CYS A 46 5.68 -6.28 2.06
C CYS A 46 6.64 -5.77 3.17
N ARG A 47 7.88 -5.40 2.79
CA ARG A 47 8.90 -4.83 3.69
C ARG A 47 8.88 -3.30 3.70
N ALA A 48 8.16 -2.70 2.77
CA ALA A 48 7.90 -1.27 2.70
C ALA A 48 6.45 -1.05 2.25
N GLY A 49 5.81 -0.01 2.80
CA GLY A 49 4.47 0.39 2.40
C GLY A 49 4.45 1.13 1.05
N MET A 50 3.26 1.23 0.46
CA MET A 50 2.99 2.05 -0.72
C MET A 50 2.99 3.54 -0.35
N SER A 51 4.02 4.29 -0.77
CA SER A 51 4.04 5.74 -0.62
C SER A 51 3.18 6.45 -1.67
N PRO A 52 2.76 7.72 -1.46
CA PRO A 52 2.04 8.50 -2.47
C PRO A 52 2.78 8.61 -3.80
N GLU A 53 4.10 8.83 -3.76
CA GLU A 53 4.93 8.89 -4.96
C GLU A 53 4.93 7.55 -5.72
N MET A 54 5.03 6.43 -4.99
CA MET A 54 4.99 5.10 -5.59
C MET A 54 3.62 4.81 -6.20
N ALA A 55 2.54 5.18 -5.51
CA ALA A 55 1.18 5.03 -6.02
C ALA A 55 0.97 5.79 -7.34
N ILE A 56 1.50 7.01 -7.47
CA ILE A 56 1.48 7.77 -8.73
C ILE A 56 2.24 7.03 -9.84
N ARG A 57 3.44 6.51 -9.54
CA ARG A 57 4.26 5.77 -10.52
C ARG A 57 3.53 4.51 -11.00
N VAL A 58 2.97 3.73 -10.09
CA VAL A 58 2.23 2.49 -10.40
C VAL A 58 0.95 2.81 -11.16
N ALA A 59 0.18 3.81 -10.75
CA ALA A 59 -1.04 4.24 -11.42
C ALA A 59 -0.79 4.61 -12.89
N ARG A 60 0.23 5.43 -13.14
CA ARG A 60 0.65 5.80 -14.51
C ARG A 60 1.07 4.60 -15.34
N ALA A 61 1.78 3.64 -14.74
CA ALA A 61 2.26 2.44 -15.45
C ALA A 61 1.16 1.41 -15.73
N THR A 62 0.05 1.43 -14.98
CA THR A 62 -1.02 0.42 -15.06
C THR A 62 -2.34 0.96 -15.60
N GLY A 63 -2.46 2.28 -15.80
CA GLY A 63 -3.72 2.91 -16.18
C GLY A 63 -4.76 2.91 -15.06
N THR A 64 -4.32 2.82 -13.80
CA THR A 64 -5.19 2.85 -12.61
C THR A 64 -5.12 4.21 -11.91
N THR A 65 -5.76 4.35 -10.73
CA THR A 65 -5.73 5.59 -9.95
C THR A 65 -4.77 5.49 -8.76
N PRO A 66 -3.97 6.53 -8.45
CA PRO A 66 -3.12 6.54 -7.26
C PRO A 66 -3.90 6.30 -5.96
N GLU A 67 -5.12 6.83 -5.89
CA GLU A 67 -6.03 6.72 -4.75
C GLU A 67 -6.38 5.26 -4.46
N SER A 68 -6.65 4.44 -5.49
CA SER A 68 -6.92 3.00 -5.29
C SER A 68 -5.80 2.30 -4.52
N TRP A 69 -4.54 2.58 -4.86
CA TRP A 69 -3.37 2.00 -4.20
C TRP A 69 -3.17 2.53 -2.78
N LEU A 70 -3.36 3.85 -2.58
CA LEU A 70 -3.26 4.46 -1.27
C LEU A 70 -4.37 4.02 -0.32
N PHE A 71 -5.59 3.82 -0.80
CA PHE A 71 -6.68 3.31 0.02
C PHE A 71 -6.41 1.90 0.52
N MET A 72 -5.76 1.05 -0.28
CA MET A 72 -5.32 -0.26 0.18
C MET A 72 -4.28 -0.15 1.30
N GLN A 73 -3.28 0.74 1.14
CA GLN A 73 -2.28 0.99 2.17
C GLN A 73 -2.92 1.51 3.45
N ALA A 74 -3.80 2.52 3.34
CA ALA A 74 -4.51 3.10 4.47
C ALA A 74 -5.36 2.07 5.22
N LYS A 75 -6.06 1.18 4.51
CA LYS A 75 -6.80 0.08 5.14
C LYS A 75 -5.88 -0.85 5.93
N LEU A 76 -4.74 -1.23 5.36
CA LEU A 76 -3.77 -2.08 6.05
C LEU A 76 -3.18 -1.38 7.28
N ASP A 77 -2.81 -0.11 7.14
CA ASP A 77 -2.22 0.68 8.23
C ASP A 77 -3.21 0.88 9.37
N LEU A 78 -4.46 1.22 9.06
CA LEU A 78 -5.56 1.31 10.03
C LEU A 78 -5.79 -0.03 10.72
N TRP A 79 -5.84 -1.13 9.98
CA TRP A 79 -6.01 -2.45 10.58
C TRP A 79 -4.86 -2.79 11.54
N ASN A 80 -3.60 -2.52 11.15
CA ASN A 80 -2.46 -2.75 12.04
C ASN A 80 -2.54 -1.87 13.29
N ALA A 81 -2.94 -0.61 13.14
CA ALA A 81 -3.09 0.35 14.24
C ALA A 81 -4.24 -0.02 15.19
N GLU A 82 -5.39 -0.45 14.67
CA GLU A 82 -6.54 -0.92 15.47
C GLU A 82 -6.22 -2.19 16.27
N ASN A 83 -5.30 -3.04 15.77
CA ASN A 83 -4.83 -4.24 16.47
C ASN A 83 -3.60 -3.97 17.35
N ALA A 84 -3.08 -2.75 17.37
CA ALA A 84 -2.10 -2.29 18.34
C ALA A 84 -2.82 -1.62 19.52
N GLU A 85 -2.25 -1.70 20.72
CA GLU A 85 -2.77 -0.95 21.85
C GLU A 85 -2.51 0.55 21.66
N ILE A 86 -3.56 1.31 21.33
CA ILE A 86 -3.52 2.78 21.26
C ILE A 86 -4.36 3.34 22.41
N SER A 87 -3.68 3.93 23.39
CA SER A 87 -4.34 4.63 24.49
C SER A 87 -4.67 6.06 24.09
N VAL A 88 -5.94 6.43 24.19
CA VAL A 88 -6.43 7.79 23.94
C VAL A 88 -7.28 8.27 25.11
N LYS A 89 -7.16 9.56 25.45
CA LYS A 89 -8.10 10.23 26.35
C LYS A 89 -9.19 10.90 25.50
N PRO A 90 -10.48 10.67 25.77
CA PRO A 90 -11.55 11.33 25.02
C PRO A 90 -11.43 12.86 25.09
N LEU A 91 -11.65 13.52 23.96
CA LEU A 91 -11.84 14.97 23.91
C LEU A 91 -13.25 15.28 24.41
N GLN A 92 -13.44 15.32 25.73
CA GLN A 92 -14.67 15.83 26.32
C GLN A 92 -14.66 17.35 26.12
N PHE A 93 -15.58 17.85 25.29
CA PHE A 93 -15.98 19.24 25.35
C PHE A 93 -17.10 19.31 26.38
N GLU A 94 -16.84 19.95 27.52
CA GLU A 94 -17.92 20.39 28.39
C GLU A 94 -18.78 21.35 27.56
N MET A 95 -19.99 20.93 27.21
CA MET A 95 -20.99 21.87 26.71
C MET A 95 -21.33 22.79 27.88
N VAL A 96 -20.88 24.04 27.78
CA VAL A 96 -21.35 25.14 28.64
C VAL A 96 -22.78 25.48 28.26
#